data_AF-A0A395X9I2-F1
#
_entry.id   AF-A0A395X9I2-F1
#
_cell.length_a   1.000
_cell.length_b   1.000
_cell.length_c   1.000
_cell.angle_alpha   90.00
_cell.angle_beta   90.00
_cell.angle_gamma   90.00
#
_symmetry.space_group_name_H-M   'P 1'
#
loop_
_entity.id
_entity.type
_entity.pdbx_description
1 polymer ?
#
loop_
_entity_poly.entity_id
_entity_poly.type
_entity_poly.pdbx_seq_one_letter_code
_entity_poly.pdbx_strand_id
1 'polypeptide(L)'
;MLTANDVNGEYVNGTMGTIIDISKERGDAICIQVLTDKGKKVDVYRYEREIERQDIEEREEKDENGKTVIVKKIVRKIVGSFKQFPIKIAWAMSIHKSQGQTFGQVNIDPRCWDSGQFYVAVSRAESVAGIHFMAPIMKQYIRTLSDEVIKILRESLYSII
;
A
#
# COMPACT_ATOMS: atom_id res chain seq x y z
N MET A 1 -10.03 3.73 -7.58
CA MET A 1 -8.72 4.05 -6.97
C MET A 1 -7.61 3.67 -7.91
N LEU A 2 -6.62 4.54 -8.06
CA LEU A 2 -5.40 4.29 -8.83
C LEU A 2 -4.35 3.59 -7.97
N THR A 3 -3.67 2.59 -8.53
CA THR A 3 -2.79 1.66 -7.78
C THR A 3 -1.31 1.81 -8.14
N ALA A 4 -0.95 2.87 -8.85
CA ALA A 4 0.42 3.19 -9.24
C ALA A 4 0.66 4.70 -9.14
N ASN A 5 1.93 5.09 -9.11
CA ASN A 5 2.33 6.48 -9.27
C ASN A 5 2.53 6.77 -10.74
N ASP A 6 1.97 7.87 -11.23
CA ASP A 6 2.25 8.33 -12.58
C ASP A 6 3.65 8.95 -12.66
N VAL A 7 4.33 8.73 -13.79
CA VAL A 7 5.69 9.25 -14.02
C VAL A 7 5.68 10.78 -14.12
N ASN A 8 4.61 11.36 -14.66
CA ASN A 8 4.46 12.82 -14.77
C ASN A 8 3.87 13.44 -13.50
N GLY A 9 3.62 12.64 -12.46
CA GLY A 9 3.04 13.11 -11.20
C GLY A 9 1.55 13.50 -11.31
N GLU A 10 0.85 13.06 -12.36
CA GLU A 10 -0.56 13.41 -12.55
C GLU A 10 -1.46 12.79 -11.48
N TYR A 11 -1.06 11.63 -10.96
CA TYR A 11 -1.68 10.93 -9.86
C TYR A 11 -0.68 10.08 -9.07
N VAL A 12 -1.04 9.72 -7.84
CA VAL A 12 -0.27 8.82 -6.97
C VAL A 12 -1.12 7.60 -6.55
N ASN A 13 -0.47 6.56 -6.07
CA ASN A 13 -1.15 5.39 -5.50
C ASN A 13 -2.10 5.82 -4.37
N GLY A 14 -3.36 5.38 -4.44
CA GLY A 14 -4.42 5.81 -3.53
C GLY A 14 -5.29 6.94 -4.09
N THR A 15 -4.95 7.54 -5.24
CA THR A 15 -5.79 8.57 -5.86
C THR A 15 -7.18 8.01 -6.19
N MET A 16 -8.21 8.66 -5.66
CA MET A 16 -9.62 8.31 -5.88
C MET A 16 -10.21 9.13 -7.03
N GLY A 17 -11.20 8.53 -7.69
CA GLY A 17 -11.84 9.14 -8.85
C GLY A 17 -12.87 8.23 -9.50
N THR A 18 -13.67 8.84 -10.36
CA THR A 18 -14.73 8.21 -11.14
C THR A 18 -14.28 8.03 -12.58
N ILE A 19 -14.47 6.83 -13.14
CA ILE A 19 -14.24 6.58 -14.56
C ILE A 19 -15.29 7.36 -15.35
N ILE A 20 -14.85 8.21 -16.27
CA ILE A 20 -15.74 9.02 -17.11
C ILE A 20 -15.72 8.59 -18.58
N ASP A 21 -14.69 7.87 -19.01
CA ASP A 21 -14.60 7.33 -20.36
C ASP A 21 -13.71 6.07 -20.39
N ILE A 22 -14.04 5.12 -21.25
CA ILE A 22 -13.32 3.87 -21.42
C ILE A 22 -12.93 3.75 -22.90
N SER A 23 -11.67 3.37 -23.14
CA SER A 23 -11.14 3.15 -24.49
C SER A 23 -11.02 4.42 -25.34
N LYS A 24 -10.60 5.51 -24.72
CA LYS A 24 -10.27 6.73 -25.46
C LYS A 24 -8.95 6.53 -26.18
N GLU A 25 -8.97 6.69 -27.50
CA GLU A 25 -7.76 6.71 -28.32
C GLU A 25 -7.14 8.10 -28.24
N ARG A 26 -5.88 8.18 -27.82
CA ARG A 26 -5.11 9.41 -27.79
C ARG A 26 -3.74 9.14 -28.42
N GLY A 27 -3.63 9.43 -29.72
CA GLY A 27 -2.55 8.90 -30.56
C GLY A 27 -2.75 7.40 -30.78
N ASP A 28 -1.67 6.61 -30.66
CA ASP A 28 -1.69 5.15 -30.87
C ASP A 28 -2.04 4.35 -29.59
N ALA A 29 -2.34 5.02 -28.47
CA ALA A 29 -2.53 4.39 -27.17
C ALA A 29 -3.98 4.51 -26.67
N ILE A 30 -4.48 3.39 -26.14
CA ILE A 30 -5.79 3.29 -25.47
C ILE A 30 -5.62 3.67 -24.00
N CYS A 31 -6.38 4.65 -23.52
CA CYS A 31 -6.43 5.05 -22.11
C CYS A 31 -7.84 4.98 -21.51
N ILE A 32 -7.90 4.98 -20.18
CA ILE A 32 -9.12 5.17 -19.39
C ILE A 32 -9.08 6.57 -18.81
N GLN A 33 -10.14 7.35 -19.00
CA GLN A 33 -10.21 8.69 -18.44
C GLN A 33 -10.87 8.65 -17.06
N VAL A 34 -10.20 9.24 -16.07
CA VAL A 34 -10.65 9.30 -14.68
C VAL A 34 -10.77 10.75 -14.25
N LEU A 35 -11.93 11.11 -13.71
CA LEU A 35 -12.11 12.36 -12.96
C LEU A 35 -11.76 12.10 -11.51
N THR A 36 -10.64 12.64 -11.05
CA THR A 36 -10.20 12.52 -9.65
C THR A 36 -11.13 13.28 -8.71
N ASP A 37 -11.19 12.87 -7.44
CA ASP A 37 -12.00 13.54 -6.43
C ASP A 37 -11.55 15.00 -6.17
N LYS A 38 -10.31 15.33 -6.58
CA LYS A 38 -9.78 16.70 -6.57
C LYS A 38 -10.19 17.52 -7.81
N GLY A 39 -11.06 16.99 -8.66
CA GLY A 39 -11.59 17.66 -9.86
C GLY A 39 -10.67 17.62 -11.09
N LYS A 40 -9.50 16.99 -11.01
CA LYS A 40 -8.56 16.84 -12.14
C LYS A 40 -8.95 15.66 -13.02
N LYS A 41 -8.99 15.86 -14.34
CA LYS A 41 -9.12 14.77 -15.32
C LYS A 41 -7.73 14.21 -15.65
N VAL A 42 -7.56 12.91 -15.50
CA VAL A 42 -6.31 12.20 -15.80
C VAL A 42 -6.55 11.07 -16.78
N ASP A 43 -5.59 10.85 -17.66
CA ASP A 43 -5.60 9.71 -18.59
C ASP A 43 -4.74 8.61 -18.00
N VAL A 44 -5.32 7.42 -17.84
CA VAL A 44 -4.68 6.27 -17.19
C VAL A 44 -4.36 5.23 -18.25
N TYR A 45 -3.08 4.92 -18.39
CA TYR A 45 -2.57 3.93 -19.34
C TYR A 45 -2.29 2.60 -18.66
N ARG A 46 -2.08 1.54 -19.46
CA ARG A 46 -1.65 0.25 -18.94
C ARG A 46 -0.24 0.37 -18.37
N TYR A 47 -0.10 0.02 -17.11
CA TYR A 47 1.16 -0.08 -16.38
C TYR A 47 1.69 -1.51 -16.47
N GLU A 48 2.97 -1.66 -16.81
CA GLU A 48 3.66 -2.94 -16.73
C GLU A 48 4.44 -3.02 -15.42
N ARG A 49 4.24 -4.11 -14.69
CA ARG A 49 4.91 -4.38 -13.43
C ARG A 49 5.73 -5.65 -13.54
N GLU A 50 7.00 -5.53 -13.24
CA GLU A 50 7.91 -6.66 -13.10
C GLU A 50 7.75 -7.30 -11.72
N ILE A 51 7.82 -8.63 -11.70
CA ILE A 51 7.82 -9.45 -10.50
C ILE A 51 9.28 -9.84 -10.27
N GLU A 52 9.86 -9.30 -9.21
CA GLU A 52 11.22 -9.60 -8.80
C GLU A 52 11.22 -10.70 -7.73
N ARG A 53 12.16 -11.62 -7.83
CA ARG A 53 12.49 -12.57 -6.78
C ARG A 53 13.92 -12.31 -6.29
N GLN A 54 14.09 -12.34 -4.97
CA GLN A 54 15.42 -12.34 -4.36
C GLN A 54 16.04 -13.74 -4.50
N ASP A 55 17.28 -13.77 -4.96
CA ASP A 55 18.07 -14.98 -5.16
C ASP A 55 19.46 -14.79 -4.57
N ILE A 56 20.16 -15.88 -4.31
CA ILE A 56 21.54 -15.85 -3.80
C ILE A 56 22.46 -16.30 -4.93
N GLU A 57 23.32 -15.39 -5.38
CA GLU A 57 24.43 -15.74 -6.27
C GLU A 57 25.68 -15.99 -5.44
N GLU A 58 26.30 -17.14 -5.65
CA GLU A 58 27.58 -17.49 -5.06
C GLU A 58 28.69 -17.18 -6.08
N ARG A 59 29.69 -16.39 -5.67
CA ARG A 59 30.86 -16.11 -6.49
C ARG A 59 32.11 -16.50 -5.72
N GLU A 60 33.05 -17.10 -6.44
CA GLU A 60 34.38 -17.35 -5.93
C GLU A 60 35.22 -16.08 -6.09
N GLU A 61 35.60 -15.48 -4.97
CA GLU A 61 36.54 -14.37 -4.93
C GLU A 61 37.83 -14.81 -4.24
N LYS A 62 38.97 -14.29 -4.68
CA LYS A 62 40.25 -14.52 -3.98
C LYS A 62 40.41 -13.45 -2.91
N ASP A 63 40.58 -13.88 -1.68
CA ASP A 63 40.92 -13.01 -0.55
C ASP A 63 42.34 -12.43 -0.72
N GLU A 64 42.72 -11.45 0.11
CA GLU A 64 44.02 -10.76 0.07
C GLU A 64 45.22 -11.75 0.16
N ASN A 65 44.99 -12.93 0.72
CA ASN A 65 45.97 -14.02 0.85
C ASN A 65 45.91 -15.06 -0.29
N GLY A 66 45.17 -14.79 -1.38
CA GLY A 66 45.04 -15.69 -2.54
C GLY A 66 44.14 -16.91 -2.32
N LYS A 67 43.47 -17.02 -1.17
CA LYS A 67 42.53 -18.11 -0.85
C LYS A 67 41.18 -17.85 -1.51
N THR A 68 40.62 -18.86 -2.18
CA THR A 68 39.26 -18.77 -2.72
C THR A 68 38.24 -18.78 -1.58
N VAL A 69 37.42 -17.74 -1.53
CA VAL A 69 36.31 -17.57 -0.59
C VAL A 69 35.01 -17.52 -1.40
N ILE A 70 33.98 -18.22 -0.93
CA ILE A 70 32.65 -18.17 -1.52
C ILE A 70 31.93 -16.96 -0.94
N VAL A 71 31.71 -15.96 -1.78
CA VAL A 71 30.94 -14.77 -1.45
C VAL A 71 29.49 -14.97 -1.88
N LYS A 72 28.57 -14.86 -0.93
CA LYS A 72 27.12 -14.94 -1.19
C LYS A 72 26.57 -13.53 -1.35
N LYS A 73 26.03 -13.23 -2.53
CA LYS A 73 25.41 -11.94 -2.85
C LYS A 73 23.92 -12.11 -3.07
N ILE A 74 23.13 -11.33 -2.34
CA ILE A 74 21.69 -11.22 -2.62
C ILE A 74 21.53 -10.42 -3.91
N VAL A 75 20.91 -11.04 -4.91
CA VAL A 75 20.58 -10.42 -6.20
C VAL A 75 19.07 -10.41 -6.40
N ARG A 76 18.58 -9.50 -7.24
CA ARG A 76 17.18 -9.46 -7.65
C ARG A 76 17.10 -9.92 -9.11
N LYS A 77 16.26 -10.92 -9.37
CA LYS A 77 16.00 -11.43 -10.71
C LYS A 77 14.54 -11.20 -11.06
N ILE A 78 14.28 -10.67 -12.25
CA ILE A 78 12.93 -10.57 -12.80
C ILE A 78 12.49 -11.97 -13.18
N VAL A 79 11.39 -12.44 -12.60
CA VAL A 79 10.83 -13.78 -12.84
C VAL A 79 9.53 -13.74 -13.64
N GLY A 80 9.04 -12.54 -13.97
CA GLY A 80 7.88 -12.33 -14.84
C GLY A 80 7.46 -10.87 -14.86
N SER A 81 6.49 -10.54 -15.72
CA SER A 81 5.83 -9.24 -15.72
C SER A 81 4.32 -9.41 -15.94
N PHE A 82 3.56 -8.40 -15.55
CA PHE A 82 2.15 -8.29 -15.93
C PHE A 82 1.82 -6.86 -16.35
N LYS A 83 0.94 -6.71 -17.33
CA LYS A 83 0.53 -5.42 -17.89
C LYS A 83 -0.96 -5.20 -17.73
N GLN A 84 -1.35 -4.18 -16.99
CA GLN A 84 -2.75 -3.87 -16.69
C GLN A 84 -2.95 -2.38 -16.40
N PHE A 85 -4.15 -1.85 -16.58
CA PHE A 85 -4.51 -0.53 -16.06
C PHE A 85 -4.37 -0.53 -14.53
N PRO A 86 -3.64 0.43 -13.92
CA PRO A 86 -3.45 0.49 -12.48
C PRO A 86 -4.69 1.05 -11.79
N ILE A 87 -5.83 0.38 -11.95
CA ILE A 87 -7.13 0.79 -11.43
C ILE A 87 -7.73 -0.37 -10.65
N LYS A 88 -8.27 -0.06 -9.47
CA LYS A 88 -9.10 -0.97 -8.69
C LYS A 88 -10.41 -0.30 -8.29
N ILE A 89 -11.49 -1.08 -8.33
CA ILE A 89 -12.78 -0.69 -7.77
C ILE A 89 -12.58 -0.38 -6.27
N ALA A 90 -13.16 0.73 -5.81
CA ALA A 90 -12.84 1.29 -4.50
C ALA A 90 -14.06 1.79 -3.70
N TRP A 91 -15.26 1.27 -3.96
CA TRP A 91 -16.42 1.53 -3.09
C TRP A 91 -16.22 0.95 -1.69
N ALA A 92 -15.50 -0.16 -1.59
CA ALA A 92 -15.12 -0.77 -0.33
C ALA A 92 -13.70 -1.34 -0.44
N MET A 93 -12.97 -1.29 0.67
CA MET A 93 -11.66 -1.92 0.81
C MET A 93 -11.47 -2.41 2.24
N SER A 94 -10.60 -3.40 2.42
CA SER A 94 -10.26 -3.87 3.77
C SER A 94 -9.35 -2.86 4.49
N ILE A 95 -9.40 -2.89 5.83
CA ILE A 95 -8.56 -2.05 6.70
C ILE A 95 -7.06 -2.24 6.38
N HIS A 96 -6.63 -3.47 6.08
CA HIS A 96 -5.24 -3.74 5.68
C HIS A 96 -4.84 -3.07 4.37
N LYS A 97 -5.78 -2.93 3.43
CA LYS A 97 -5.50 -2.30 2.12
C LYS A 97 -5.58 -0.79 2.17
N SER A 98 -6.21 -0.20 3.18
CA SER A 98 -6.23 1.25 3.40
C SER A 98 -5.03 1.77 4.19
N GLN A 99 -4.14 0.91 4.68
CA GLN A 99 -2.98 1.32 5.47
C GLN A 99 -2.10 2.33 4.70
N GLY A 100 -1.78 3.45 5.35
CA GLY A 100 -1.02 4.55 4.76
C GLY A 100 -1.82 5.51 3.89
N GLN A 101 -3.13 5.29 3.71
CA GLN A 101 -4.03 6.17 2.95
C GLN A 101 -4.88 7.03 3.88
N THR A 102 -5.34 8.16 3.36
CA THR A 102 -6.17 9.12 4.11
C THR A 102 -7.39 9.49 3.27
N PHE A 103 -8.56 9.57 3.91
CA PHE A 103 -9.85 9.84 3.26
C PHE A 103 -10.63 10.91 4.03
N GLY A 104 -11.33 11.78 3.29
CA GLY A 104 -12.18 12.80 3.89
C GLY A 104 -13.43 12.24 4.58
N GLN A 105 -14.04 11.19 4.03
CA GLN A 105 -15.20 10.50 4.60
C GLN A 105 -15.05 8.98 4.51
N VAL A 106 -15.39 8.28 5.59
CA VAL A 106 -15.31 6.82 5.68
C VAL A 106 -16.54 6.23 6.37
N ASN A 107 -17.07 5.16 5.78
CA ASN A 107 -18.02 4.28 6.44
C ASN A 107 -17.25 3.07 6.97
N ILE A 108 -17.23 2.88 8.30
CA ILE A 108 -16.44 1.85 8.97
C ILE A 108 -17.37 0.79 9.54
N ASP A 109 -17.16 -0.46 9.14
CA ASP A 109 -17.60 -1.61 9.92
C ASP A 109 -16.62 -1.81 11.09
N PRO A 110 -17.05 -1.64 12.35
CA PRO A 110 -16.14 -1.64 13.49
C PRO A 110 -15.63 -3.03 13.86
N ARG A 111 -16.13 -4.12 13.25
CA ARG A 111 -15.78 -5.50 13.59
C ARG A 111 -14.30 -5.79 13.28
N CYS A 112 -13.47 -5.67 14.31
CA CYS A 112 -12.03 -5.92 14.25
C CYS A 112 -11.63 -7.08 15.18
N TRP A 113 -10.63 -7.85 14.78
CA TRP A 113 -10.10 -8.99 15.57
C TRP A 113 -8.60 -8.91 15.80
N ASP A 114 -7.85 -8.15 15.00
CA ASP A 114 -6.40 -7.99 15.18
C ASP A 114 -6.06 -6.76 16.01
N SER A 115 -4.95 -6.83 16.74
CA SER A 115 -4.39 -5.70 17.51
C SER A 115 -4.09 -4.53 16.58
N GLY A 116 -4.55 -3.33 16.96
CA GLY A 116 -4.37 -2.10 16.20
C GLY A 116 -5.28 -1.94 14.99
N GLN A 117 -6.04 -2.97 14.58
CA GLN A 117 -6.87 -2.91 13.37
C GLN A 117 -7.96 -1.83 13.45
N PHE A 118 -8.64 -1.72 14.59
CA PHE A 118 -9.62 -0.65 14.84
C PHE A 118 -8.99 0.74 14.78
N TYR A 119 -7.79 0.90 15.35
CA TYR A 119 -7.03 2.14 15.26
C TYR A 119 -6.64 2.48 13.82
N VAL A 120 -6.18 1.49 13.04
CA VAL A 120 -5.86 1.70 11.62
C VAL A 120 -7.10 2.18 10.88
N ALA A 121 -8.27 1.57 11.09
CA ALA A 121 -9.52 1.95 10.44
C ALA A 121 -9.91 3.41 10.73
N VAL A 122 -9.94 3.79 12.01
CA VAL A 122 -10.32 5.15 12.45
C VAL A 122 -9.29 6.19 12.01
N SER A 123 -8.00 5.86 12.05
CA SER A 123 -6.92 6.78 11.63
C SER A 123 -6.84 7.01 10.12
N ARG A 124 -7.65 6.36 9.29
CA ARG A 124 -7.72 6.68 7.86
C ARG A 124 -8.57 7.92 7.57
N ALA A 125 -9.42 8.33 8.50
CA ALA A 125 -10.23 9.53 8.34
C ALA A 125 -9.43 10.79 8.68
N GLU A 126 -9.61 11.86 7.91
CA GLU A 126 -8.98 13.17 8.17
C GLU A 126 -9.51 13.84 9.44
N SER A 127 -10.76 13.56 9.82
CA SER A 127 -11.40 14.14 10.98
C SER A 127 -12.43 13.19 11.58
N VAL A 128 -12.77 13.40 12.85
CA VAL A 128 -13.83 12.65 13.54
C VAL A 128 -15.18 12.84 12.83
N ALA A 129 -15.46 14.04 12.31
CA ALA A 129 -16.68 14.32 11.56
C ALA A 129 -16.78 13.54 10.23
N GLY A 130 -15.65 13.10 9.68
CA GLY A 130 -15.59 12.25 8.50
C GLY A 130 -15.85 10.77 8.77
N ILE A 131 -16.08 10.36 10.02
CA ILE A 131 -16.27 8.96 10.41
C ILE A 131 -17.74 8.66 10.61
N HIS A 132 -18.21 7.61 9.96
CA HIS A 132 -19.51 7.01 10.23
C HIS A 132 -19.34 5.52 10.48
N PHE A 133 -19.85 5.03 11.62
CA PHE A 133 -19.83 3.60 11.95
C PHE A 133 -21.10 2.93 11.48
N MET A 134 -20.95 1.83 10.73
CA MET A 134 -22.08 1.06 10.20
C MET A 134 -22.78 0.18 11.25
N ALA A 135 -22.16 0.02 12.43
CA ALA A 135 -22.68 -0.75 13.55
C ALA A 135 -22.17 -0.16 14.89
N PRO A 136 -22.79 -0.51 16.04
CA PRO A 136 -22.30 -0.09 17.35
C PRO A 136 -20.86 -0.57 17.63
N ILE A 137 -20.07 0.28 18.28
CA ILE A 137 -18.71 -0.06 18.69
C ILE A 137 -18.78 -0.93 19.95
N MET A 138 -18.21 -2.14 19.88
CA MET A 138 -18.08 -3.03 21.03
C MET A 138 -16.65 -3.02 21.57
N LYS A 139 -16.50 -3.13 22.90
CA LYS A 139 -15.19 -3.16 23.58
C LYS A 139 -14.25 -4.22 23.01
N GLN A 140 -14.78 -5.37 22.60
CA GLN A 140 -14.01 -6.49 22.04
C GLN A 140 -13.31 -6.17 20.71
N TYR A 141 -13.77 -5.15 19.98
CA TYR A 141 -13.17 -4.70 18.71
C TYR A 141 -11.96 -3.80 18.94
N ILE A 142 -11.87 -3.17 20.10
CA ILE A 142 -10.80 -2.23 20.45
C ILE A 142 -9.66 -3.02 21.09
N ARG A 143 -8.82 -3.61 20.25
CA ARG A 143 -7.59 -4.30 20.65
C ARG A 143 -6.42 -3.36 20.37
N THR A 144 -5.69 -2.97 21.40
CA THR A 144 -4.60 -2.00 21.29
C THR A 144 -3.31 -2.68 20.81
N LEU A 145 -2.38 -2.93 21.72
CA LEU A 145 -1.11 -3.57 21.46
C LEU A 145 -1.15 -5.01 21.99
N SER A 146 -0.38 -5.91 21.39
CA SER A 146 -0.13 -7.21 22.01
C SER A 146 0.69 -7.04 23.29
N ASP A 147 0.56 -7.98 24.22
CA ASP A 147 1.32 -7.96 25.49
C ASP A 147 2.84 -7.93 25.25
N GLU A 148 3.31 -8.57 24.19
CA GLU A 148 4.70 -8.55 23.76
C GLU A 148 5.18 -7.13 23.41
N VAL A 149 4.40 -6.39 22.61
CA VAL A 149 4.75 -5.01 22.23
C VAL A 149 4.70 -4.08 23.46
N ILE A 150 3.74 -4.29 24.36
CA ILE A 150 3.66 -3.52 25.61
C ILE A 150 4.90 -3.78 26.47
N LYS A 151 5.36 -5.03 26.56
CA LYS A 151 6.57 -5.39 27.30
C LYS A 151 7.80 -4.71 26.70
N ILE A 152 7.99 -4.79 25.38
CA ILE A 152 9.11 -4.13 24.67
C ILE A 152 9.08 -2.62 24.91
N LEU A 153 7.92 -1.98 24.79
CA LEU A 153 7.80 -0.53 25.02
C LEU A 153 8.17 -0.15 26.46
N ARG A 154 7.71 -0.93 27.46
CA ARG A 154 8.08 -0.71 28.86
C ARG A 154 9.58 -0.84 29.07
N GLU A 155 10.18 -1.93 28.58
CA GLU A 155 11.63 -2.16 28.70
C GLU A 155 12.44 -1.03 28.04
N SER A 156 12.00 -0.54 26.88
CA SER A 156 12.66 0.58 26.18
C SER A 156 12.61 1.92 26.95
N LEU A 157 11.58 2.13 27.76
CA LEU A 157 11.47 3.33 28.61
C LEU A 157 12.41 3.27 29.81
N TYR A 158 12.70 2.07 30.33
CA TYR A 158 13.63 1.87 31.46
C TYR A 158 15.09 1.83 31.03
N SER A 159 15.41 1.47 29.79
CA SER A 159 16.79 1.46 29.28
C SER A 159 17.37 2.85 28.97
N ILE A 160 16.55 3.90 29.09
CA ILE A 160 16.91 5.31 28.81
C ILE A 160 17.20 6.10 30.11
N ILE A 161 16.94 5.51 31.28
CA ILE A 161 17.20 6.10 32.61
C ILE A 161 18.31 5.30 33.30
#